data_AF-A0A2K0UMY1-F1
#
_entry.id   AF-A0A2K0UMY1-F1
#
_cell.length_a   1.000
_cell.length_b   1.000
_cell.length_c   1.000
_cell.angle_alpha   90.00
_cell.angle_beta   90.00
_cell.angle_gamma   90.00
#
_symmetry.space_group_name_H-M   'P 1'
#
loop_
_entity.id
_entity.type
_entity.pdbx_description
1 polymer ?
#
loop_
_entity_poly.entity_id
_entity_poly.type
_entity_poly.pdbx_seq_one_letter_code
_entity_poly.pdbx_strand_id
1 'polypeptide(L)'
;MAAAIPVGLVVAGVVGFVKSLLDSEELGRERERRWEAERRAEEERRRADQERRRAEQEREYREALEQHMRDLGIDPADPDISPEDIEEARRDINYDPDTVNIAVAGNVNAGKSSLLNAIRNLSNDSPEWAPTGGSEVTRQQHRYPDPAHKCVWYDTPGAGTQSVTAFGYYYSQKLFAYDKVVLVHETTLTEVSLTVPMLVSDEDDGQKRVFVINVLPAQSDIRLLQVCKHFEQPCIVVRTKSDMHIYNYIQERRTPRRTPWQAREDFLSDVRQDVARFREQAEASQARFVPDFDDFVVSTAGVEAFVQGESSSDMVDEARFFEELERQD
;
A
#
# COMPACT_ATOMS: atom_id res chain seq x y z
N MET A 1 91.47 -52.54 -6.86
CA MET A 1 91.13 -51.38 -7.71
C MET A 1 90.01 -50.61 -7.04
N ALA A 2 90.32 -49.49 -6.41
CA ALA A 2 89.33 -48.58 -5.84
C ALA A 2 89.38 -47.28 -6.66
N ALA A 3 88.31 -47.00 -7.41
CA ALA A 3 88.19 -45.78 -8.19
C ALA A 3 87.81 -44.62 -7.25
N ALA A 4 88.72 -43.67 -7.08
CA ALA A 4 88.43 -42.42 -6.37
C ALA A 4 87.53 -41.56 -7.26
N ILE A 5 86.28 -41.35 -6.82
CA ILE A 5 85.37 -40.39 -7.47
C ILE A 5 85.94 -38.98 -7.21
N PRO A 6 86.11 -38.14 -8.26
CA PRO A 6 86.67 -36.81 -8.07
C PRO A 6 85.69 -35.93 -7.28
N VAL A 7 86.14 -35.51 -6.09
CA VAL A 7 85.41 -34.68 -5.12
C VAL A 7 84.88 -33.38 -5.75
N GLY A 8 85.56 -32.84 -6.78
CA GLY A 8 85.14 -31.62 -7.48
C GLY A 8 83.82 -31.73 -8.25
N LEU A 9 83.44 -32.92 -8.74
CA LEU A 9 82.19 -33.11 -9.50
C LEU A 9 80.96 -33.13 -8.57
N VAL A 10 81.14 -33.61 -7.34
CA VAL A 10 80.10 -33.67 -6.31
C VAL A 10 79.78 -32.26 -5.78
N VAL A 11 80.80 -31.42 -5.58
CA VAL A 11 80.60 -30.04 -5.09
C VAL A 11 79.87 -29.17 -6.11
N ALA A 12 80.19 -29.26 -7.41
CA ALA A 12 79.49 -28.52 -8.45
C ALA A 12 78.02 -28.96 -8.61
N GLY A 13 77.74 -30.27 -8.49
CA GLY A 13 76.38 -30.80 -8.49
C GLY A 13 75.55 -30.34 -7.29
N VAL A 14 76.14 -30.29 -6.10
CA VAL A 14 75.47 -29.80 -4.88
C VAL A 14 75.19 -28.30 -4.95
N VAL A 15 76.14 -27.48 -5.46
CA VAL A 15 75.92 -26.04 -5.63
C VAL A 15 74.85 -25.74 -6.69
N GLY A 16 74.84 -26.47 -7.80
CA GLY A 16 73.79 -26.37 -8.82
C GLY A 16 72.40 -26.79 -8.31
N PHE A 17 72.34 -27.84 -7.49
CA PHE A 17 71.10 -28.31 -6.87
C PHE A 17 70.58 -27.36 -5.80
N VAL A 18 71.45 -26.81 -4.94
CA VAL A 18 71.08 -25.79 -3.94
C VAL A 18 70.61 -24.50 -4.60
N LYS A 19 71.26 -24.07 -5.70
CA LYS A 19 70.80 -22.90 -6.47
C LYS A 19 69.44 -23.15 -7.13
N SER A 20 69.24 -24.32 -7.72
CA SER A 20 67.94 -24.72 -8.28
C SER A 20 66.83 -24.81 -7.23
N LEU A 21 67.16 -25.25 -6.01
CA LEU A 21 66.23 -25.28 -4.88
C LEU A 21 65.86 -23.86 -4.42
N LEU A 22 66.86 -22.97 -4.27
CA LEU A 22 66.63 -21.57 -3.90
C LEU A 22 65.78 -20.83 -4.96
N ASP A 23 66.09 -21.01 -6.25
CA ASP A 23 65.31 -20.45 -7.35
C ASP A 23 63.87 -21.01 -7.37
N SER A 24 63.68 -22.29 -7.02
CA SER A 24 62.34 -22.91 -6.94
C SER A 24 61.50 -22.42 -5.75
N GLU A 25 62.14 -22.12 -4.62
CA GLU A 25 61.48 -21.52 -3.46
C GLU A 25 61.11 -20.06 -3.72
N GLU A 26 61.97 -19.28 -4.38
CA GLU A 26 61.67 -17.90 -4.78
C GLU A 26 60.50 -17.83 -5.78
N LEU A 27 60.50 -18.71 -6.79
CA LEU A 27 59.37 -18.88 -7.71
C LEU A 27 58.07 -19.29 -6.99
N GLY A 28 58.16 -20.12 -5.95
CA GLY A 28 57.02 -20.49 -5.10
C GLY A 28 56.45 -19.29 -4.34
N ARG A 29 57.33 -18.50 -3.71
CA ARG A 29 56.94 -17.28 -2.97
C ARG A 29 56.37 -16.19 -3.89
N GLU A 30 56.90 -16.04 -5.11
CA GLU A 30 56.34 -15.10 -6.09
C GLU A 30 54.95 -15.53 -6.58
N ARG A 31 54.74 -16.83 -6.82
CA ARG A 31 53.42 -17.37 -7.20
C ARG A 31 52.39 -17.20 -6.08
N GLU A 32 52.79 -17.40 -4.82
CA GLU A 32 51.92 -17.20 -3.66
C GLU A 32 51.54 -15.73 -3.47
N ARG A 33 52.51 -14.81 -3.59
CA ARG A 33 52.23 -13.36 -3.57
C ARG A 33 51.30 -12.92 -4.69
N ARG A 34 51.49 -13.47 -5.89
CA ARG A 34 50.63 -13.19 -7.06
C ARG A 34 49.22 -13.74 -6.85
N TRP A 35 49.09 -14.96 -6.35
CA TRP A 35 47.82 -15.60 -6.00
C TRP A 35 47.06 -14.82 -4.91
N GLU A 36 47.75 -14.39 -3.85
CA GLU A 36 47.15 -13.55 -2.82
C GLU A 36 46.73 -12.18 -3.34
N ALA A 37 47.54 -11.55 -4.19
CA ALA A 37 47.21 -10.27 -4.82
C ALA A 37 46.01 -10.41 -5.77
N GLU A 38 45.95 -11.47 -6.57
CA GLU A 38 44.82 -11.78 -7.46
C GLU A 38 43.54 -12.04 -6.64
N ARG A 39 43.61 -12.82 -5.56
CA ARG A 39 42.46 -13.06 -4.67
C ARG A 39 41.97 -11.80 -3.95
N ARG A 40 42.90 -10.95 -3.47
CA ARG A 40 42.54 -9.64 -2.87
C ARG A 40 41.89 -8.73 -3.90
N ALA A 41 42.43 -8.67 -5.13
CA ALA A 41 41.86 -7.88 -6.21
C ALA A 41 40.48 -8.41 -6.65
N GLU A 42 40.26 -9.72 -6.66
CA GLU A 42 38.96 -10.34 -6.95
C GLU A 42 37.93 -10.06 -5.84
N GLU A 43 38.33 -10.17 -4.56
CA GLU A 43 37.48 -9.83 -3.43
C GLU A 43 37.11 -8.34 -3.41
N GLU A 44 38.05 -7.44 -3.72
CA GLU A 44 37.81 -6.01 -3.88
C GLU A 44 36.87 -5.71 -5.05
N ARG A 45 37.04 -6.36 -6.21
CA ARG A 45 36.12 -6.25 -7.34
C ARG A 45 34.71 -6.71 -6.97
N ARG A 46 34.59 -7.85 -6.29
CA ARG A 46 33.28 -8.38 -5.86
C ARG A 46 32.58 -7.44 -4.87
N ARG A 47 33.33 -6.85 -3.92
CA ARG A 47 32.80 -5.84 -3.00
C ARG A 47 32.37 -4.58 -3.73
N ALA A 48 33.22 -4.07 -4.63
CA ALA A 48 32.91 -2.90 -5.43
C ALA A 48 31.68 -3.14 -6.34
N ASP A 49 31.53 -4.32 -6.93
CA ASP A 49 30.37 -4.68 -7.74
C ASP A 49 29.10 -4.81 -6.89
N GLN A 50 29.20 -5.36 -5.68
CA GLN A 50 28.08 -5.39 -4.73
C GLN A 50 27.66 -3.98 -4.28
N GLU A 51 28.61 -3.11 -3.98
CA GLU A 51 28.35 -1.71 -3.62
C GLU A 51 27.73 -0.94 -4.78
N ARG A 52 28.24 -1.12 -6.00
CA ARG A 52 27.65 -0.53 -7.22
C ARG A 52 26.22 -1.00 -7.42
N ARG A 53 25.95 -2.31 -7.31
CA ARG A 53 24.59 -2.88 -7.45
C ARG A 53 23.64 -2.32 -6.39
N ARG A 54 24.08 -2.19 -5.14
CA ARG A 54 23.28 -1.58 -4.07
C ARG A 54 22.99 -0.12 -4.32
N ALA A 55 24.00 0.65 -4.75
CA ALA A 55 23.83 2.06 -5.08
C ALA A 55 22.92 2.27 -6.30
N GLU A 56 23.02 1.40 -7.32
CA GLU A 56 22.12 1.40 -8.47
C GLU A 56 20.68 1.11 -8.04
N GLN A 57 20.47 0.07 -7.22
CA GLN A 57 19.14 -0.28 -6.68
C GLN A 57 18.55 0.83 -5.81
N GLU A 58 19.34 1.47 -4.94
CA GLU A 58 18.88 2.56 -4.08
C GLU A 58 18.50 3.79 -4.90
N ARG A 59 19.27 4.09 -5.96
CA ARG A 59 18.96 5.18 -6.88
C ARG A 59 17.68 4.90 -7.67
N GLU A 60 17.56 3.72 -8.26
CA GLU A 60 16.36 3.29 -8.98
C GLU A 60 15.13 3.33 -8.08
N TYR A 61 15.27 2.87 -6.83
CA TYR A 61 14.20 2.94 -5.84
C TYR A 61 13.80 4.37 -5.51
N ARG A 62 14.77 5.27 -5.33
CA ARG A 62 14.49 6.69 -5.10
C ARG A 62 13.78 7.35 -6.28
N GLU A 63 14.24 7.08 -7.50
CA GLU A 63 13.59 7.59 -8.72
C GLU A 63 12.15 7.06 -8.84
N ALA A 64 11.91 5.78 -8.52
CA ALA A 64 10.57 5.19 -8.49
C ALA A 64 9.67 5.80 -7.40
N LEU A 65 10.22 6.09 -6.22
CA LEU A 65 9.51 6.77 -5.14
C LEU A 65 9.09 8.19 -5.55
N GLU A 66 10.01 8.98 -6.11
CA GLU A 66 9.73 10.33 -6.57
C GLU A 66 8.67 10.34 -7.69
N GLN A 67 8.75 9.39 -8.63
CA GLN A 67 7.75 9.21 -9.68
C GLN A 67 6.38 8.87 -9.08
N HIS A 68 6.33 7.93 -8.13
CA HIS A 68 5.08 7.53 -7.48
C HIS A 68 4.42 8.69 -6.72
N MET A 69 5.19 9.50 -6.00
CA MET A 69 4.68 10.70 -5.31
C MET A 69 4.07 11.68 -6.31
N ARG A 70 4.73 11.94 -7.44
CA ARG A 70 4.19 12.79 -8.51
C ARG A 70 2.88 12.23 -9.10
N ASP A 71 2.78 10.91 -9.24
CA ASP A 71 1.57 10.25 -9.75
C ASP A 71 0.38 10.35 -8.76
N LEU A 72 0.65 10.41 -7.46
CA LEU A 72 -0.33 10.73 -6.42
C LEU A 72 -0.68 12.22 -6.37
N GLY A 73 0.17 13.07 -6.94
CA GLY A 73 0.07 14.52 -6.93
C GLY A 73 0.81 15.21 -5.78
N ILE A 74 1.67 14.49 -5.07
CA ILE A 74 2.53 15.01 -4.00
C ILE A 74 3.82 15.55 -4.64
N ASP A 75 4.29 16.73 -4.24
CA ASP A 75 5.58 17.25 -4.71
C ASP A 75 6.71 16.58 -3.92
N PRO A 76 7.64 15.84 -4.56
CA PRO A 76 8.77 15.26 -3.84
C PRO A 76 9.70 16.29 -3.18
N ALA A 77 9.66 17.55 -3.62
CA ALA A 77 10.43 18.63 -3.00
C ALA A 77 9.77 19.20 -1.72
N ASP A 78 8.46 19.01 -1.58
CA ASP A 78 7.64 19.47 -0.45
C ASP A 78 6.58 18.41 -0.12
N PRO A 79 7.02 17.28 0.47
CA PRO A 79 6.19 16.08 0.58
C PRO A 79 5.22 16.12 1.77
N ASP A 80 5.49 16.99 2.75
CA ASP A 80 4.78 17.07 4.01
C ASP A 80 3.73 18.18 3.99
N ILE A 81 2.69 18.05 4.82
CA ILE A 81 1.71 19.13 5.02
C ILE A 81 2.18 19.98 6.19
N SER A 82 2.23 21.30 6.00
CA SER A 82 2.75 22.19 7.05
C SER A 82 1.85 22.19 8.28
N PRO A 83 2.40 22.37 9.50
CA PRO A 83 1.60 22.56 10.70
C PRO A 83 0.62 23.73 10.59
N GLU A 84 0.99 24.78 9.86
CA GLU A 84 0.14 25.93 9.58
C GLU A 84 -1.08 25.54 8.75
N ASP A 85 -0.91 24.70 7.71
CA ASP A 85 -2.02 24.18 6.91
C ASP A 85 -2.95 23.30 7.74
N ILE A 86 -2.40 22.47 8.64
CA ILE A 86 -3.20 21.65 9.58
C ILE A 86 -4.02 22.55 10.49
N GLU A 87 -3.43 23.61 11.05
CA GLU A 87 -4.13 24.51 11.94
C GLU A 87 -5.21 25.32 11.22
N GLU A 88 -4.92 25.83 10.02
CA GLU A 88 -5.90 26.52 9.17
C GLU A 88 -7.04 25.58 8.77
N ALA A 89 -6.73 24.37 8.33
CA ALA A 89 -7.72 23.37 8.00
C ALA A 89 -8.60 23.02 9.20
N ARG A 90 -8.03 22.83 10.39
CA ARG A 90 -8.78 22.59 11.64
C ARG A 90 -9.70 23.75 12.00
N ARG A 91 -9.27 25.00 11.81
CA ARG A 91 -10.14 26.18 12.00
C ARG A 91 -11.30 26.17 11.00
N ASP A 92 -11.02 25.90 9.74
CA ASP A 92 -12.02 25.93 8.67
C ASP A 92 -13.08 24.83 8.80
N ILE A 93 -12.69 23.63 9.23
CA ILE A 93 -13.64 22.52 9.46
C ILE A 93 -14.35 22.63 10.82
N ASN A 94 -14.07 23.68 11.60
CA ASN A 94 -14.55 23.83 12.97
C ASN A 94 -14.26 22.57 13.81
N TYR A 95 -12.99 22.16 13.81
CA TYR A 95 -12.48 20.99 14.54
C TYR A 95 -12.77 21.12 16.02
N ASP A 96 -13.24 20.03 16.63
CA ASP A 96 -13.57 19.99 18.04
C ASP A 96 -12.56 19.13 18.80
N PRO A 97 -11.68 19.74 19.61
CA PRO A 97 -10.60 19.02 20.30
C PRO A 97 -11.10 18.10 21.42
N ASP A 98 -12.35 18.24 21.85
CA ASP A 98 -12.91 17.40 22.91
C ASP A 98 -13.59 16.13 22.35
N THR A 99 -13.68 15.98 21.03
CA THR A 99 -14.36 14.86 20.35
C THR A 99 -13.47 14.24 19.28
N VAL A 100 -13.82 13.03 18.83
CA VAL A 100 -13.18 12.43 17.66
C VAL A 100 -13.84 12.96 16.39
N ASN A 101 -13.07 13.61 15.52
CA ASN A 101 -13.53 14.21 14.27
C ASN A 101 -13.29 13.21 13.13
N ILE A 102 -14.37 12.69 12.55
CA ILE A 102 -14.33 11.60 11.56
C ILE A 102 -14.85 12.10 10.22
N ALA A 103 -14.01 12.05 9.18
CA ALA A 103 -14.43 12.36 7.82
C ALA A 103 -14.93 11.12 7.07
N VAL A 104 -16.07 11.23 6.41
CA VAL A 104 -16.59 10.20 5.51
C VAL A 104 -16.28 10.61 4.07
N ALA A 105 -15.36 9.89 3.43
CA ALA A 105 -14.84 10.16 2.10
C ALA A 105 -15.22 9.04 1.11
N GLY A 106 -15.11 9.31 -0.19
CA GLY A 106 -15.37 8.32 -1.24
C GLY A 106 -16.22 8.86 -2.39
N ASN A 107 -16.38 8.05 -3.44
CA ASN A 107 -17.00 8.50 -4.68
C ASN A 107 -18.47 8.96 -4.51
N VAL A 108 -18.95 9.74 -5.47
CA VAL A 108 -20.37 10.12 -5.54
C VAL A 108 -21.22 8.86 -5.65
N ASN A 109 -22.36 8.84 -4.97
CA ASN A 109 -23.27 7.69 -4.89
C ASN A 109 -22.69 6.43 -4.23
N ALA A 110 -21.51 6.46 -3.61
CA ALA A 110 -20.97 5.28 -2.91
C ALA A 110 -21.89 4.81 -1.77
N GLY A 111 -22.57 5.74 -1.07
CA GLY A 111 -23.42 5.42 0.08
C GLY A 111 -23.08 6.19 1.35
N LYS A 112 -22.15 7.16 1.29
CA LYS A 112 -21.65 7.96 2.42
C LYS A 112 -22.72 8.51 3.34
N SER A 113 -23.61 9.36 2.81
CA SER A 113 -24.65 10.01 3.62
C SER A 113 -25.68 9.01 4.16
N SER A 114 -25.97 7.93 3.41
CA SER A 114 -26.84 6.86 3.88
C SER A 114 -26.22 6.08 5.04
N LEU A 115 -24.93 5.74 4.95
CA LEU A 115 -24.19 5.09 6.02
C LEU A 115 -24.14 5.99 7.27
N LEU A 116 -23.86 7.28 7.10
CA LEU A 116 -23.80 8.25 8.19
C LEU A 116 -25.14 8.36 8.93
N ASN A 117 -26.26 8.38 8.21
CA ASN A 117 -27.58 8.40 8.83
C ASN A 117 -27.91 7.11 9.58
N ALA A 118 -27.48 5.95 9.05
CA ALA A 118 -27.65 4.66 9.70
C ALA A 118 -26.83 4.55 10.99
N ILE A 119 -25.56 4.98 10.97
CA ILE A 119 -24.70 5.02 12.16
C ILE A 119 -25.30 5.92 13.25
N ARG A 120 -25.88 7.06 12.86
CA ARG A 120 -26.53 8.01 13.79
C ARG A 120 -27.95 7.61 14.18
N ASN A 121 -28.46 6.47 13.69
CA ASN A 121 -29.81 5.96 13.90
C ASN A 121 -30.91 7.02 13.67
N LEU A 122 -30.77 7.79 12.58
CA LEU A 122 -31.72 8.84 12.24
C LEU A 122 -32.82 8.32 11.32
N SER A 123 -34.00 8.93 11.42
CA SER A 123 -35.09 8.77 10.44
C SER A 123 -35.00 9.89 9.39
N ASN A 124 -35.51 9.61 8.18
CA ASN A 124 -35.55 10.57 7.07
C ASN A 124 -36.32 11.86 7.36
N ASP A 125 -37.21 11.83 8.36
CA ASP A 125 -37.95 13.01 8.83
C ASP A 125 -37.14 13.88 9.81
N SER A 126 -35.95 13.45 10.20
CA SER A 126 -35.09 14.21 11.12
C SER A 126 -34.54 15.47 10.46
N PRO A 127 -34.57 16.63 11.15
CA PRO A 127 -33.91 17.85 10.64
C PRO A 127 -32.37 17.70 10.56
N GLU A 128 -31.80 16.71 11.23
CA GLU A 128 -30.36 16.39 11.20
C GLU A 128 -30.00 15.30 10.17
N TRP A 129 -30.97 14.86 9.37
CA TRP A 129 -30.76 13.87 8.31
C TRP A 129 -29.80 14.40 7.25
N ALA A 130 -28.71 13.68 7.01
CA ALA A 130 -27.79 14.01 5.93
C ALA A 130 -28.50 13.78 4.58
N PRO A 131 -28.61 14.81 3.71
CA PRO A 131 -29.35 14.68 2.46
C PRO A 131 -28.78 13.58 1.56
N THR A 132 -29.66 12.66 1.13
CA THR A 132 -29.31 11.56 0.21
C THR A 132 -29.92 11.81 -1.17
N GLY A 133 -29.13 11.77 -2.25
CA GLY A 133 -29.62 11.98 -3.63
C GLY A 133 -28.59 11.65 -4.72
N GLY A 134 -29.05 11.31 -5.93
CA GLY A 134 -28.21 10.76 -7.02
C GLY A 134 -27.38 11.77 -7.83
N SER A 135 -27.67 13.06 -7.70
CA SER A 135 -26.82 14.17 -8.12
C SER A 135 -25.99 14.61 -6.92
N GLU A 136 -24.74 14.99 -7.09
CA GLU A 136 -23.87 15.52 -6.02
C GLU A 136 -24.54 16.72 -5.31
N VAL A 137 -25.30 16.44 -4.23
CA VAL A 137 -26.06 17.44 -3.46
C VAL A 137 -25.11 18.23 -2.54
N THR A 138 -23.97 17.63 -2.22
CA THR A 138 -23.00 18.12 -1.24
C THR A 138 -21.84 18.85 -1.93
N ARG A 139 -22.01 20.15 -2.21
CA ARG A 139 -20.92 21.02 -2.71
C ARG A 139 -20.06 21.62 -1.60
N GLN A 140 -20.49 21.49 -0.35
CA GLN A 140 -19.80 21.95 0.84
C GLN A 140 -19.82 20.82 1.87
N GLN A 141 -18.75 20.68 2.61
CA GLN A 141 -18.67 19.72 3.71
C GLN A 141 -19.72 20.05 4.78
N HIS A 142 -20.38 19.01 5.30
CA HIS A 142 -21.35 19.16 6.39
C HIS A 142 -20.88 18.47 7.65
N ARG A 143 -21.04 19.15 8.79
CA ARG A 143 -20.68 18.70 10.13
C ARG A 143 -21.92 18.18 10.86
N TYR A 144 -21.84 16.97 11.39
CA TYR A 144 -22.91 16.27 12.08
C TYR A 144 -22.41 15.72 13.43
N PRO A 145 -22.66 16.43 14.54
CA PRO A 145 -22.42 15.89 15.86
C PRO A 145 -23.19 14.58 16.07
N ASP A 146 -22.54 13.59 16.66
CA ASP A 146 -23.18 12.32 16.97
C ASP A 146 -23.99 12.44 18.28
N PRO A 147 -25.26 12.03 18.30
CA PRO A 147 -26.08 12.11 19.51
C PRO A 147 -25.74 11.04 20.56
N ALA A 148 -25.11 9.94 20.15
CA ALA A 148 -24.85 8.76 20.99
C ALA A 148 -23.36 8.61 21.35
N HIS A 149 -22.45 9.06 20.49
CA HIS A 149 -21.01 8.87 20.63
C HIS A 149 -20.28 10.20 20.80
N LYS A 150 -19.09 10.19 21.43
CA LYS A 150 -18.24 11.38 21.60
C LYS A 150 -17.45 11.71 20.32
N CYS A 151 -18.13 11.78 19.19
CA CYS A 151 -17.55 12.05 17.88
C CYS A 151 -18.40 13.02 17.07
N VAL A 152 -17.76 13.58 16.05
CA VAL A 152 -18.40 14.45 15.06
C VAL A 152 -18.11 13.89 13.68
N TRP A 153 -19.18 13.65 12.92
CA TRP A 153 -19.09 13.15 11.56
C TRP A 153 -19.04 14.29 10.54
N TYR A 154 -18.21 14.13 9.53
CA TYR A 154 -18.08 15.08 8.43
C TYR A 154 -18.40 14.39 7.12
N ASP A 155 -19.52 14.76 6.49
CA ASP A 155 -19.86 14.27 5.15
C ASP A 155 -19.09 15.10 4.13
N THR A 156 -18.11 14.48 3.48
CA THR A 156 -17.29 15.15 2.47
C THR A 156 -17.90 14.99 1.08
N PRO A 157 -17.81 16.03 0.24
CA PRO A 157 -18.12 15.93 -1.19
C PRO A 157 -17.45 14.70 -1.80
N GLY A 158 -18.19 14.01 -2.68
CA GLY A 158 -17.62 12.86 -3.36
C GLY A 158 -16.46 13.29 -4.26
N ALA A 159 -15.50 12.39 -4.48
CA ALA A 159 -14.55 12.59 -5.57
C ALA A 159 -15.36 12.52 -6.89
N GLY A 160 -15.72 13.68 -7.44
CA GLY A 160 -16.38 13.78 -8.73
C GLY A 160 -15.52 13.15 -9.82
N THR A 161 -16.15 12.53 -10.82
CA THR A 161 -15.48 11.95 -11.98
C THR A 161 -14.91 13.07 -12.85
N GLN A 162 -13.72 13.59 -12.52
CA GLN A 162 -12.65 14.08 -13.43
C GLN A 162 -11.78 15.18 -12.80
N SER A 163 -10.46 15.04 -13.02
CA SER A 163 -9.38 16.05 -13.03
C SER A 163 -8.59 16.39 -11.75
N VAL A 164 -8.92 15.86 -10.58
CA VAL A 164 -8.10 16.08 -9.35
C VAL A 164 -7.28 14.83 -9.02
N THR A 165 -6.00 15.01 -8.67
CA THR A 165 -5.13 13.93 -8.17
C THR A 165 -5.62 13.42 -6.81
N ALA A 166 -5.17 12.24 -6.37
CA ALA A 166 -5.55 11.72 -5.05
C ALA A 166 -5.12 12.66 -3.91
N PHE A 167 -3.89 13.18 -3.99
CA PHE A 167 -3.43 14.21 -3.05
C PHE A 167 -4.23 15.50 -3.17
N GLY A 168 -4.58 15.94 -4.37
CA GLY A 168 -5.42 17.12 -4.56
C GLY A 168 -6.80 16.97 -3.90
N TYR A 169 -7.42 15.79 -3.97
CA TYR A 169 -8.66 15.50 -3.25
C TYR A 169 -8.43 15.49 -1.74
N TYR A 170 -7.42 14.75 -1.27
CA TYR A 170 -7.03 14.67 0.14
C TYR A 170 -6.79 16.05 0.76
N TYR A 171 -6.06 16.92 0.05
CA TYR A 171 -5.74 18.27 0.48
C TYR A 171 -6.96 19.21 0.41
N SER A 172 -7.68 19.22 -0.71
CA SER A 172 -8.85 20.10 -0.88
C SER A 172 -9.99 19.80 0.08
N GLN A 173 -10.19 18.53 0.43
CA GLN A 173 -11.17 18.10 1.44
C GLN A 173 -10.62 18.13 2.87
N LYS A 174 -9.35 18.57 3.05
CA LYS A 174 -8.70 18.72 4.35
C LYS A 174 -8.67 17.43 5.15
N LEU A 175 -8.51 16.29 4.47
CA LEU A 175 -8.59 14.98 5.12
C LEU A 175 -7.52 14.78 6.21
N PHE A 176 -6.39 15.48 6.08
CA PHE A 176 -5.29 15.54 7.05
C PHE A 176 -5.64 16.24 8.37
N ALA A 177 -6.74 16.97 8.45
CA ALA A 177 -7.14 17.70 9.65
C ALA A 177 -7.98 16.85 10.61
N TYR A 178 -8.51 15.72 10.13
CA TYR A 178 -9.37 14.80 10.89
C TYR A 178 -8.57 13.82 11.72
N ASP A 179 -9.20 13.31 12.78
CA ASP A 179 -8.60 12.27 13.60
C ASP A 179 -8.66 10.91 12.88
N LYS A 180 -9.76 10.64 12.16
CA LYS A 180 -9.93 9.43 11.35
C LYS A 180 -10.67 9.73 10.04
N VAL A 181 -10.40 8.92 9.01
CA VAL A 181 -11.12 8.94 7.73
C VAL A 181 -11.81 7.60 7.52
N VAL A 182 -13.07 7.62 7.13
CA VAL A 182 -13.83 6.46 6.67
C VAL A 182 -13.99 6.56 5.17
N LEU A 183 -13.31 5.70 4.42
CA LEU A 183 -13.39 5.63 2.97
C LEU A 183 -14.49 4.66 2.55
N VAL A 184 -15.55 5.21 1.96
CA VAL A 184 -16.72 4.45 1.52
C VAL A 184 -16.64 4.15 0.02
N HIS A 185 -16.84 2.88 -0.33
CA HIS A 185 -16.89 2.43 -1.72
C HIS A 185 -17.98 1.37 -1.95
N GLU A 186 -18.34 1.15 -3.21
CA GLU A 186 -19.39 0.20 -3.64
C GLU A 186 -18.79 -0.99 -4.39
N THR A 187 -17.93 -0.73 -5.38
CA THR A 187 -17.36 -1.78 -6.24
C THR A 187 -16.12 -2.41 -5.66
N THR A 188 -15.82 -3.62 -6.09
CA THR A 188 -14.54 -4.28 -5.81
C THR A 188 -13.40 -3.35 -6.20
N LEU A 189 -12.41 -3.20 -5.32
CA LEU A 189 -11.17 -2.48 -5.62
C LEU A 189 -10.40 -3.37 -6.61
N THR A 190 -10.82 -3.35 -7.88
CA THR A 190 -10.47 -4.34 -8.89
C THR A 190 -9.14 -3.99 -9.55
N GLU A 191 -8.14 -4.83 -9.32
CA GLU A 191 -6.99 -5.29 -10.15
C GLU A 191 -6.45 -4.52 -11.38
N VAL A 192 -7.02 -3.44 -11.91
CA VAL A 192 -6.53 -2.79 -13.16
C VAL A 192 -5.62 -1.59 -12.90
N SER A 193 -5.18 -1.33 -11.66
CA SER A 193 -4.31 -0.16 -11.39
C SER A 193 -3.23 -0.39 -10.33
N LEU A 194 -2.85 -1.64 -10.05
CA LEU A 194 -1.56 -1.94 -9.44
C LEU A 194 -0.58 -2.40 -10.50
N THR A 195 -0.30 -1.54 -11.47
CA THR A 195 1.07 -1.49 -11.96
C THR A 195 1.73 -0.34 -11.22
N VAL A 196 2.14 -0.65 -10.01
CA VAL A 196 3.33 0.00 -9.46
C VAL A 196 4.40 -0.15 -10.55
N PRO A 197 5.23 0.86 -10.86
CA PRO A 197 6.39 0.67 -11.74
C PRO A 197 7.24 -0.45 -11.14
N MET A 198 6.98 -1.68 -11.60
CA MET A 198 7.66 -2.86 -11.14
C MET A 198 8.95 -2.91 -11.94
N LEU A 199 10.06 -2.62 -11.28
CA LEU A 199 11.37 -2.93 -11.82
C LEU A 199 11.56 -4.44 -11.71
N VAL A 200 11.00 -5.19 -12.66
CA VAL A 200 11.43 -6.56 -12.89
C VAL A 200 12.70 -6.47 -13.72
N SER A 201 13.86 -6.58 -13.07
CA SER A 201 15.09 -6.89 -13.77
C SER A 201 15.08 -8.38 -14.09
N ASP A 202 14.69 -8.76 -15.30
CA ASP A 202 14.94 -10.10 -15.80
C ASP A 202 16.36 -10.13 -16.41
N GLU A 203 17.23 -10.98 -15.88
CA GLU A 203 18.59 -11.23 -16.39
C GLU A 203 18.53 -12.36 -17.42
N ASP A 204 18.02 -12.06 -18.63
CA ASP A 204 18.23 -12.92 -19.79
C ASP A 204 19.10 -12.19 -20.83
N ASP A 205 20.25 -12.80 -21.12
CA ASP A 205 21.14 -12.54 -22.26
C ASP A 205 21.75 -11.13 -22.42
N GLY A 206 22.10 -10.48 -21.30
CA GLY A 206 22.97 -9.29 -21.31
C GLY A 206 22.31 -8.00 -21.82
N GLN A 207 20.98 -7.98 -21.93
CA GLN A 207 20.22 -6.81 -22.37
C GLN A 207 19.10 -6.50 -21.36
N LYS A 208 19.37 -5.59 -20.40
CA LYS A 208 18.37 -5.11 -19.44
C LYS A 208 17.18 -4.51 -20.21
N ARG A 209 15.99 -5.10 -20.07
CA ARG A 209 14.73 -4.54 -20.58
C ARG A 209 13.90 -4.04 -19.41
N VAL A 210 13.85 -2.72 -19.24
CA VAL A 210 12.97 -2.06 -18.27
C VAL A 210 11.61 -1.90 -18.93
N PHE A 211 10.61 -2.65 -18.46
CA PHE A 211 9.23 -2.50 -18.92
C PHE A 211 8.49 -1.49 -18.03
N VAL A 212 8.43 -0.23 -18.47
CA VAL A 212 7.51 0.76 -17.89
C VAL A 212 6.13 0.50 -18.48
N ILE A 213 5.31 -0.28 -17.79
CA ILE A 213 3.93 -0.50 -18.18
C ILE A 213 3.13 0.69 -17.63
N ASN A 214 2.81 1.65 -18.50
CA ASN A 214 1.86 2.71 -18.20
C ASN A 214 0.48 2.10 -17.97
N VAL A 215 -0.12 2.34 -16.80
CA VAL A 215 -1.49 1.94 -16.52
C VAL A 215 -2.41 3.14 -16.30
N LEU A 216 -3.58 3.01 -16.92
CA LEU A 216 -4.63 3.98 -17.10
C LEU A 216 -5.23 4.51 -15.78
N PRO A 217 -5.84 5.70 -15.80
CA PRO A 217 -6.42 6.35 -14.63
C PRO A 217 -7.75 5.70 -14.27
N ALA A 218 -7.71 4.66 -13.44
CA ALA A 218 -8.93 4.04 -12.92
C ALA A 218 -8.65 3.40 -11.55
N GLN A 219 -8.51 4.24 -10.53
CA GLN A 219 -9.11 4.06 -9.19
C GLN A 219 -8.68 5.21 -8.27
N SER A 220 -9.63 6.11 -7.96
CA SER A 220 -9.46 7.20 -6.99
C SER A 220 -9.20 6.66 -5.58
N ASP A 221 -9.85 5.55 -5.22
CA ASP A 221 -9.90 5.05 -3.85
C ASP A 221 -8.55 4.45 -3.39
N ILE A 222 -7.90 3.59 -4.20
CA ILE A 222 -6.57 3.03 -3.85
C ILE A 222 -5.53 4.14 -3.75
N ARG A 223 -5.51 5.08 -4.69
CA ARG A 223 -4.56 6.20 -4.65
C ARG A 223 -4.80 7.08 -3.43
N LEU A 224 -6.05 7.28 -3.03
CA LEU A 224 -6.38 7.98 -1.79
C LEU A 224 -5.87 7.21 -0.56
N LEU A 225 -6.01 5.88 -0.53
CA LEU A 225 -5.43 5.06 0.54
C LEU A 225 -3.91 5.14 0.61
N GLN A 226 -3.23 5.23 -0.54
CA GLN A 226 -1.79 5.45 -0.61
C GLN A 226 -1.39 6.80 -0.01
N VAL A 227 -2.18 7.85 -0.30
CA VAL A 227 -1.98 9.19 0.29
C VAL A 227 -2.23 9.14 1.81
N CYS A 228 -3.33 8.53 2.27
CA CYS A 228 -3.58 8.39 3.71
C CYS A 228 -2.43 7.66 4.42
N LYS A 229 -1.89 6.58 3.81
CA LYS A 229 -0.74 5.86 4.35
C LYS A 229 0.54 6.72 4.37
N HIS A 230 0.76 7.53 3.34
CA HIS A 230 1.91 8.43 3.29
C HIS A 230 1.91 9.43 4.44
N PHE A 231 0.75 10.01 4.76
CA PHE A 231 0.58 10.96 5.86
C PHE A 231 0.22 10.32 7.20
N GLU A 232 0.34 9.00 7.33
CA GLU A 232 -0.02 8.22 8.52
C GLU A 232 -1.45 8.53 9.04
N GLN A 233 -2.36 8.92 8.14
CA GLN A 233 -3.74 9.23 8.46
C GLN A 233 -4.51 7.93 8.73
N PRO A 234 -5.10 7.75 9.93
CA PRO A 234 -5.95 6.61 10.21
C PRO A 234 -7.12 6.55 9.23
N CYS A 235 -7.21 5.46 8.48
CA CYS A 235 -8.20 5.27 7.42
C CYS A 235 -8.87 3.90 7.55
N ILE A 236 -10.21 3.90 7.63
CA ILE A 236 -11.05 2.70 7.70
C ILE A 236 -11.77 2.56 6.37
N VAL A 237 -11.66 1.40 5.73
CA VAL A 237 -12.27 1.15 4.42
C VAL A 237 -13.58 0.41 4.61
N VAL A 238 -14.66 0.98 4.06
CA VAL A 238 -16.01 0.44 4.23
C VAL A 238 -16.68 0.25 2.88
N ARG A 239 -17.04 -1.00 2.59
CA ARG A 239 -17.88 -1.36 1.47
C ARG A 239 -19.34 -1.29 1.86
N THR A 240 -20.07 -0.37 1.24
CA THR A 240 -21.51 -0.21 1.41
C THR A 240 -22.30 -0.91 0.30
N LYS A 241 -23.63 -0.88 0.40
CA LYS A 241 -24.58 -1.49 -0.56
C LYS A 241 -24.41 -2.99 -0.76
N SER A 242 -23.86 -3.68 0.24
CA SER A 242 -23.74 -5.14 0.28
C SER A 242 -25.07 -5.84 0.01
N ASP A 243 -26.19 -5.32 0.51
CA ASP A 243 -27.54 -5.86 0.26
C ASP A 243 -27.88 -5.96 -1.24
N MET A 244 -27.51 -4.93 -2.01
CA MET A 244 -27.73 -4.91 -3.47
C MET A 244 -26.83 -5.93 -4.17
N HIS A 245 -25.58 -6.07 -3.74
CA HIS A 245 -24.66 -7.08 -4.28
C HIS A 245 -25.13 -8.51 -3.96
N ILE A 246 -25.55 -8.76 -2.72
CA ILE A 246 -26.12 -10.04 -2.30
C ILE A 246 -27.39 -10.33 -3.11
N TYR A 247 -28.26 -9.33 -3.30
CA TYR A 247 -29.45 -9.47 -4.14
C TYR A 247 -29.09 -9.83 -5.59
N ASN A 248 -28.07 -9.19 -6.17
CA ASN A 248 -27.59 -9.53 -7.50
C ASN A 248 -27.08 -10.97 -7.58
N TYR A 249 -26.36 -11.47 -6.57
CA TYR A 249 -25.92 -12.88 -6.49
C TYR A 249 -27.09 -13.89 -6.45
N ILE A 250 -28.25 -13.49 -5.89
CA ILE A 250 -29.49 -14.28 -5.90
C ILE A 250 -30.11 -14.30 -7.31
N GLN A 251 -30.09 -13.16 -8.02
CA GLN A 251 -30.69 -13.02 -9.35
C GLN A 251 -29.82 -13.57 -10.47
N GLU A 252 -28.49 -13.53 -10.32
CA GLU A 252 -27.55 -14.05 -11.29
C GLU A 252 -27.80 -15.54 -11.52
N ARG A 253 -28.00 -15.89 -12.80
CA ARG A 253 -28.57 -17.16 -13.26
C ARG A 253 -27.61 -18.34 -13.13
N ARG A 254 -27.17 -18.68 -11.91
CA ARG A 254 -26.60 -19.98 -11.61
C ARG A 254 -27.74 -20.92 -11.20
N THR A 255 -27.78 -22.09 -11.83
CA THR A 255 -28.73 -23.16 -11.50
C THR A 255 -27.97 -24.23 -10.71
N PRO A 256 -28.49 -24.68 -9.56
CA PRO A 256 -29.74 -24.27 -8.92
C PRO A 256 -29.69 -22.84 -8.35
N ARG A 257 -30.86 -22.19 -8.25
CA ARG A 257 -30.97 -20.85 -7.63
C ARG A 257 -30.41 -20.90 -6.21
N ARG A 258 -29.54 -19.95 -5.89
CA ARG A 258 -28.99 -19.78 -4.55
C ARG A 258 -30.08 -19.33 -3.58
N THR A 259 -30.01 -19.82 -2.35
CA THR A 259 -30.73 -19.22 -1.22
C THR A 259 -30.09 -17.87 -0.86
N PRO A 260 -30.82 -16.94 -0.19
CA PRO A 260 -30.23 -15.69 0.29
C PRO A 260 -28.97 -15.88 1.13
N TRP A 261 -28.96 -16.91 1.99
CA TRP A 261 -27.78 -17.26 2.79
C TRP A 261 -26.59 -17.70 1.93
N GLN A 262 -26.80 -18.58 0.94
CA GLN A 262 -25.74 -18.99 0.01
C GLN A 262 -25.21 -17.83 -0.84
N ALA A 263 -26.10 -16.94 -1.31
CA ALA A 263 -25.69 -15.76 -2.07
C ALA A 263 -24.84 -14.81 -1.23
N ARG A 264 -25.19 -14.64 0.05
CA ARG A 264 -24.42 -13.87 1.02
C ARG A 264 -23.03 -14.49 1.25
N GLU A 265 -22.96 -15.78 1.56
CA GLU A 265 -21.68 -16.47 1.77
C GLU A 265 -20.78 -16.40 0.51
N ASP A 266 -21.35 -16.63 -0.67
CA ASP A 266 -20.61 -16.54 -1.94
C ASP A 266 -20.07 -15.12 -2.16
N PHE A 267 -20.90 -14.09 -1.96
CA PHE A 267 -20.49 -12.69 -2.11
C PHE A 267 -19.36 -12.33 -1.12
N LEU A 268 -19.51 -12.68 0.15
CA LEU A 268 -18.48 -12.39 1.17
C LEU A 268 -17.18 -13.15 0.91
N SER A 269 -17.29 -14.40 0.44
CA SER A 269 -16.13 -15.19 0.01
C SER A 269 -15.41 -14.52 -1.15
N ASP A 270 -16.14 -14.08 -2.18
CA ASP A 270 -15.56 -13.42 -3.35
C ASP A 270 -14.87 -12.10 -2.95
N VAL A 271 -15.51 -11.27 -2.12
CA VAL A 271 -14.89 -10.02 -1.62
C VAL A 271 -13.59 -10.31 -0.85
N ARG A 272 -13.61 -11.28 0.07
CA ARG A 272 -12.42 -11.64 0.86
C ARG A 272 -11.31 -12.21 -0.03
N GLN A 273 -11.65 -12.98 -1.06
CA GLN A 273 -10.69 -13.47 -2.03
C GLN A 273 -10.10 -12.35 -2.87
N ASP A 274 -10.89 -11.36 -3.28
CA ASP A 274 -10.41 -10.22 -4.05
C ASP A 274 -9.42 -9.38 -3.23
N VAL A 275 -9.73 -9.11 -1.96
CA VAL A 275 -8.81 -8.42 -1.04
C VAL A 275 -7.53 -9.23 -0.79
N ALA A 276 -7.66 -10.56 -0.62
CA ALA A 276 -6.50 -11.42 -0.43
C ALA A 276 -5.60 -11.46 -1.68
N ARG A 277 -6.17 -11.59 -2.87
CA ARG A 277 -5.43 -11.53 -4.14
C ARG A 277 -4.75 -10.18 -4.32
N PHE A 278 -5.44 -9.10 -3.97
CA PHE A 278 -4.87 -7.76 -3.98
C PHE A 278 -3.64 -7.66 -3.07
N ARG A 279 -3.74 -8.16 -1.83
CA ARG A 279 -2.61 -8.20 -0.88
C ARG A 279 -1.46 -9.09 -1.38
N GLU A 280 -1.75 -10.27 -1.91
CA GLU A 280 -0.72 -11.17 -2.46
C GLU A 280 0.00 -10.56 -3.68
N GLN A 281 -0.73 -9.93 -4.60
CA GLN A 281 -0.15 -9.25 -5.76
C GLN A 281 0.69 -8.04 -5.35
N ALA A 282 0.23 -7.30 -4.35
CA ALA A 282 0.96 -6.20 -3.75
C ALA A 282 2.29 -6.64 -3.11
N GLU A 283 2.27 -7.75 -2.36
CA GLU A 283 3.46 -8.33 -1.76
C GLU A 283 4.40 -8.89 -2.84
N ALA A 284 3.87 -9.63 -3.81
CA ALA A 284 4.64 -10.24 -4.90
C ALA A 284 5.30 -9.20 -5.82
N SER A 285 4.67 -8.04 -6.00
CA SER A 285 5.24 -6.92 -6.76
C SER A 285 6.34 -6.15 -6.00
N GLN A 286 6.65 -6.55 -4.75
CA GLN A 286 7.52 -5.79 -3.83
C GLN A 286 7.13 -4.32 -3.72
N ALA A 287 5.86 -4.01 -4.00
CA ALA A 287 5.34 -2.67 -4.02
C ALA A 287 5.19 -2.19 -2.58
N ARG A 288 6.22 -1.51 -2.07
CA ARG A 288 6.18 -0.81 -0.78
C ARG A 288 5.07 0.24 -0.68
N PHE A 289 4.41 0.53 -1.80
CA PHE A 289 3.34 1.52 -1.95
C PHE A 289 1.94 0.96 -1.77
N VAL A 290 1.76 -0.31 -1.44
CA VAL A 290 0.41 -0.83 -1.23
C VAL A 290 -0.05 -0.52 0.19
N PRO A 291 -1.23 0.12 0.36
CA PRO A 291 -1.79 0.35 1.67
C PRO A 291 -2.21 -0.96 2.32
N ASP A 292 -1.92 -1.11 3.61
CA ASP A 292 -2.54 -2.17 4.41
C ASP A 292 -3.87 -1.61 4.91
N PHE A 293 -4.96 -2.30 4.65
CA PHE A 293 -6.30 -1.86 5.02
C PHE A 293 -7.23 -3.05 5.19
N ASP A 294 -8.16 -2.96 6.13
CA ASP A 294 -9.25 -3.89 6.26
C ASP A 294 -10.48 -3.34 5.52
N ASP A 295 -11.01 -4.12 4.56
CA ASP A 295 -12.23 -3.81 3.82
C ASP A 295 -13.44 -4.37 4.59
N PHE A 296 -14.13 -3.51 5.33
CA PHE A 296 -15.31 -3.87 6.10
C PHE A 296 -16.55 -3.85 5.21
N VAL A 297 -17.25 -4.99 5.11
CA VAL A 297 -18.50 -5.06 4.38
C VAL A 297 -19.65 -4.77 5.33
N VAL A 298 -20.45 -3.74 5.04
CA VAL A 298 -21.58 -3.35 5.89
C VAL A 298 -22.88 -3.25 5.10
N SER A 299 -23.99 -3.59 5.76
CA SER A 299 -25.35 -3.35 5.31
C SER A 299 -25.92 -2.15 6.05
N THR A 300 -26.68 -1.29 5.37
CA THR A 300 -27.36 -0.17 6.04
C THR A 300 -28.32 -0.68 7.12
N ALA A 301 -29.08 -1.74 6.81
CA ALA A 301 -29.99 -2.38 7.77
C ALA A 301 -29.24 -3.10 8.89
N GLY A 302 -28.09 -3.70 8.58
CA GLY A 302 -27.19 -4.29 9.58
C GLY A 302 -26.66 -3.26 10.57
N VAL A 303 -26.24 -2.09 10.08
CA VAL A 303 -25.76 -0.97 10.90
C VAL A 303 -26.88 -0.43 11.79
N GLU A 304 -28.06 -0.19 11.22
CA GLU A 304 -29.23 0.30 11.98
C GLU A 304 -29.59 -0.66 13.13
N ALA A 305 -29.66 -1.97 12.84
CA ALA A 305 -29.93 -2.98 13.86
C ALA A 305 -28.85 -2.98 14.96
N PHE A 306 -27.58 -2.92 14.57
CA PHE A 306 -26.47 -2.91 15.52
C PHE A 306 -26.53 -1.71 16.47
N VAL A 307 -26.76 -0.50 15.93
CA VAL A 307 -26.85 0.73 16.74
C VAL A 307 -28.07 0.70 17.67
N GLN A 308 -29.15 0.01 17.28
CA GLN A 308 -30.33 -0.20 18.12
C GLN A 308 -30.15 -1.31 19.18
N GLY A 309 -29.01 -2.02 19.17
CA GLY A 309 -28.75 -3.16 20.05
C GLY A 309 -29.53 -4.42 19.65
N GLU A 310 -30.01 -4.47 18.41
CA GLU A 310 -30.72 -5.60 17.83
C GLU A 310 -29.76 -6.51 17.05
N SER A 311 -30.04 -7.80 17.04
CA SER A 311 -29.35 -8.74 16.13
C SER A 311 -30.11 -8.85 14.82
N SER A 312 -29.46 -8.53 13.70
CA SER A 312 -30.04 -8.73 12.36
C SER A 312 -29.32 -9.83 11.59
N SER A 313 -30.06 -10.61 10.80
CA SER A 313 -29.47 -11.54 9.82
C SER A 313 -28.67 -10.83 8.73
N ASP A 314 -28.87 -9.52 8.59
CA ASP A 314 -28.23 -8.70 7.59
C ASP A 314 -26.83 -8.23 8.02
N MET A 315 -26.48 -8.36 9.31
CA MET A 315 -25.17 -7.96 9.86
C MET A 315 -24.01 -8.82 9.34
N VAL A 316 -23.07 -8.18 8.64
CA VAL A 316 -21.86 -8.75 8.06
C VAL A 316 -20.65 -8.48 8.97
N ASP A 317 -20.03 -7.30 8.85
CA ASP A 317 -18.83 -6.90 9.60
C ASP A 317 -19.09 -5.71 10.54
N GLU A 318 -20.35 -5.31 10.78
CA GLU A 318 -20.69 -4.08 11.54
C GLU A 318 -20.07 -4.07 12.93
N ALA A 319 -20.12 -5.19 13.66
CA ALA A 319 -19.49 -5.26 14.99
C ALA A 319 -17.99 -4.94 14.94
N ARG A 320 -17.25 -5.51 13.98
CA ARG A 320 -15.81 -5.26 13.80
C ARG A 320 -15.54 -3.84 13.30
N PHE A 321 -16.43 -3.31 12.46
CA PHE A 321 -16.35 -1.93 11.99
C PHE A 321 -16.49 -0.92 13.14
N PHE A 322 -17.46 -1.12 14.04
CA PHE A 322 -17.63 -0.27 15.21
C PHE A 322 -16.48 -0.42 16.22
N GLU A 323 -15.95 -1.63 16.42
CA GLU A 323 -14.73 -1.83 17.23
C GLU A 323 -13.54 -1.02 16.68
N GLU A 324 -13.32 -1.01 15.36
CA GLU A 324 -12.23 -0.23 14.76
C GLU A 324 -12.50 1.29 14.79
N LEU A 325 -13.76 1.72 14.66
CA LEU A 325 -14.15 3.13 14.83
C LEU A 325 -13.86 3.63 16.25
N GLU A 326 -14.12 2.82 17.27
CA GLU A 326 -13.93 3.16 18.68
C GLU A 326 -12.49 3.00 19.15
N ARG A 327 -11.63 2.35 18.37
CA ARG A 327 -10.22 2.14 18.70
C ARG A 327 -9.50 3.48 18.83
N GLN A 328 -9.17 3.86 20.06
CA GLN A 328 -8.30 5.00 20.33
C GLN A 328 -6.86 4.56 20.11
N ASP A 329 -6.17 5.21 19.17
CA ASP A 329 -4.76 4.99 18.86
C ASP A 329 -3.83 5.61 19.92
#